data_AF-A0A0D0H6J4-F1
#
_entry.id   AF-A0A0D0H6J4-F1
#
_cell.length_a   1.000
_cell.length_b   1.000
_cell.length_c   1.000
_cell.angle_alpha   90.00
_cell.angle_beta   90.00
_cell.angle_gamma   90.00
#
_symmetry.space_group_name_H-M   'P 1'
#
loop_
_entity.id
_entity.type
_entity.pdbx_description
1 polymer ?
#
loop_
_entity_poly.entity_id
_entity_poly.type
_entity_poly.pdbx_seq_one_letter_code
_entity_poly.pdbx_strand_id
1 'polypeptide(L)'
;MELRWQDAYHQFSAAEDEQQLFQRIAAYSKRLGFEYCCYGIRVPLPVSKPAVAIFDTYPDGWMEHYQEQNYIDIDSTVRDGALSTNLIVWPDADKAGASPLWADARASGLAVGVAQSSWAARGAFGLLSIARHADRLTSAEINMLTLQTNWLANLSHALMSGFMVPKLAPEANVVLTAREREVLCWTAEGKTACEIGQILNISERTVNFHVNNILEKLGATNKVQAVVKAISAGLIDTP
;
A
#
# COMPACT_ATOMS: atom_id res chain seq x y z
N MET A 1 -32.07 2.16 -7.07
CA MET A 1 -31.28 2.89 -8.10
C MET A 1 -30.04 2.04 -8.36
N GLU A 2 -29.89 1.48 -9.56
CA GLU A 2 -28.76 0.60 -9.89
C GLU A 2 -27.42 1.29 -9.59
N LEU A 3 -26.55 0.62 -8.84
CA LEU A 3 -25.18 1.08 -8.58
C LEU A 3 -24.38 0.95 -9.88
N ARG A 4 -24.38 2.00 -10.70
CA ARG A 4 -23.49 2.04 -11.86
C ARG A 4 -22.09 2.39 -11.38
N TRP A 5 -21.21 1.40 -11.41
CA TRP A 5 -19.78 1.54 -11.15
C TRP A 5 -19.13 2.72 -11.92
N GLN A 6 -19.68 3.04 -13.09
CA GLN A 6 -19.30 4.18 -13.92
C GLN A 6 -19.45 5.53 -13.21
N ASP A 7 -20.55 5.74 -12.47
CA ASP A 7 -20.80 7.00 -11.76
C ASP A 7 -19.77 7.19 -10.65
N ALA A 8 -19.47 6.11 -9.93
CA ALA A 8 -18.45 6.12 -8.88
C ALA A 8 -17.05 6.37 -9.46
N TYR A 9 -16.71 5.80 -10.62
CA TYR A 9 -15.47 6.10 -11.32
C TYR A 9 -15.34 7.58 -11.68
N HIS A 10 -16.36 8.18 -12.29
CA HIS A 10 -16.35 9.60 -12.63
C HIS A 10 -16.26 10.49 -11.38
N GLN A 11 -17.02 10.15 -10.33
CA GLN A 11 -16.93 10.86 -9.05
C GLN A 11 -15.54 10.74 -8.44
N PHE A 12 -14.90 9.56 -8.44
CA PHE A 12 -13.59 9.43 -7.80
C PHE A 12 -12.50 10.11 -8.62
N SER A 13 -12.56 10.00 -9.95
CA SER A 13 -11.55 10.58 -10.85
C SER A 13 -11.58 12.11 -10.89
N ALA A 14 -12.71 12.73 -10.52
CA ALA A 14 -12.83 14.17 -10.40
C ALA A 14 -12.30 14.72 -9.06
N ALA A 15 -11.59 13.91 -8.27
CA ALA A 15 -11.01 14.36 -7.00
C ALA A 15 -9.70 15.12 -7.27
N GLU A 16 -9.49 16.24 -6.58
CA GLU A 16 -8.30 17.09 -6.76
C GLU A 16 -7.17 16.75 -5.78
N ASP A 17 -7.49 16.06 -4.68
CA ASP A 17 -6.55 15.62 -3.65
C ASP A 17 -6.98 14.30 -2.99
N GLU A 18 -6.09 13.73 -2.18
CA GLU A 18 -6.30 12.46 -1.49
C GLU A 18 -7.44 12.50 -0.45
N GLN A 19 -7.70 13.65 0.19
CA GLN A 19 -8.72 13.77 1.22
C GLN A 19 -10.11 13.77 0.58
N GLN A 20 -10.28 14.55 -0.48
CA GLN A 20 -11.51 14.60 -1.25
C GLN A 20 -11.82 13.24 -1.88
N LEU A 21 -10.80 12.54 -2.41
CA LEU A 21 -10.95 11.19 -2.92
C LEU A 21 -11.41 10.23 -1.81
N PHE A 22 -10.74 10.24 -0.66
CA PHE A 22 -11.11 9.38 0.47
C PHE A 22 -12.55 9.64 0.95
N GLN A 23 -12.98 10.90 1.05
CA GLN A 23 -14.37 11.23 1.42
C GLN A 23 -15.39 10.62 0.46
N ARG A 24 -15.10 10.60 -0.86
CA ARG A 24 -15.96 9.97 -1.87
C ARG A 24 -15.99 8.44 -1.72
N ILE A 25 -14.86 7.81 -1.42
CA ILE A 25 -14.76 6.37 -1.13
C ILE A 25 -15.56 6.01 0.14
N ALA A 26 -15.43 6.80 1.20
CA ALA A 26 -16.18 6.61 2.44
C ALA A 26 -17.70 6.79 2.23
N ALA A 27 -18.12 7.79 1.46
CA ALA A 27 -19.52 7.99 1.08
C ALA A 27 -20.07 6.81 0.26
N TYR A 28 -19.26 6.24 -0.63
CA TYR A 28 -19.63 5.03 -1.37
C TYR A 28 -19.76 3.81 -0.44
N SER A 29 -18.87 3.66 0.53
CA SER A 29 -18.91 2.58 1.54
C SER A 29 -20.20 2.61 2.36
N LYS A 30 -20.71 3.81 2.69
CA LYS A 30 -22.04 3.99 3.30
C LYS A 30 -23.18 3.46 2.45
N ARG A 31 -23.09 3.59 1.12
CA ARG A 31 -24.08 3.03 0.20
C ARG A 31 -24.02 1.51 0.09
N LEU A 32 -22.89 0.90 0.43
CA LEU A 32 -22.75 -0.56 0.60
C LEU A 32 -23.27 -1.04 1.97
N GLY A 33 -23.77 -0.12 2.82
CA GLY A 33 -24.29 -0.43 4.14
C GLY A 33 -23.22 -0.49 5.24
N PHE A 34 -22.08 0.18 5.05
CA PHE A 34 -21.01 0.28 6.05
C PHE A 34 -20.83 1.71 6.55
N GLU A 35 -20.88 1.90 7.86
CA GLU A 35 -20.84 3.22 8.50
C GLU A 35 -19.44 3.82 8.49
N TYR A 36 -18.43 2.95 8.61
CA TYR A 36 -17.04 3.29 8.76
C TYR A 36 -16.22 2.77 7.59
N CYS A 37 -15.22 3.57 7.19
CA CYS A 37 -14.27 3.25 6.14
C CYS A 37 -12.87 3.59 6.63
N CYS A 38 -11.90 2.75 6.32
CA CYS A 38 -10.48 2.98 6.51
C CYS A 38 -9.74 2.54 5.26
N TYR A 39 -8.81 3.36 4.80
CA TYR A 39 -7.92 3.05 3.70
C TYR A 39 -6.47 3.32 4.13
N GLY A 40 -5.67 2.27 4.16
CA GLY A 40 -4.23 2.36 4.35
C GLY A 40 -3.50 2.18 3.02
N ILE A 41 -2.48 2.98 2.78
CA ILE A 41 -1.49 2.75 1.71
C ILE A 41 -0.09 2.69 2.30
N ARG A 42 0.68 1.71 1.87
CA ARG A 42 2.08 1.48 2.26
C ARG A 42 2.96 1.36 1.03
N VAL A 43 4.10 2.03 1.04
CA VAL A 43 5.19 1.79 0.07
C VAL A 43 6.30 0.98 0.76
N PRO A 44 7.04 0.14 0.02
CA PRO A 44 7.95 -0.85 0.63
C PRO A 44 9.20 -0.24 1.30
N LEU A 45 9.49 1.04 1.08
CA LEU A 45 10.66 1.73 1.64
C LEU A 45 10.26 2.83 2.64
N PRO A 46 11.13 3.12 3.64
CA PRO A 46 12.32 2.35 4.04
C PRO A 46 11.99 0.93 4.56
N VAL A 47 12.87 -0.05 4.32
CA VAL A 47 12.62 -1.47 4.67
C VAL A 47 12.33 -1.68 6.17
N SER A 48 13.03 -0.95 7.04
CA SER A 48 12.89 -1.08 8.50
C SER A 48 11.58 -0.51 9.03
N LYS A 49 11.04 0.52 8.36
CA LYS A 49 9.79 1.19 8.72
C LYS A 49 9.16 1.72 7.44
N PRO A 50 8.40 0.87 6.72
CA PRO A 50 7.73 1.27 5.49
C PRO A 50 6.91 2.53 5.69
N ALA A 51 6.94 3.46 4.73
CA ALA A 51 6.12 4.66 4.81
C ALA A 51 4.65 4.29 4.58
N VAL A 52 3.78 4.76 5.48
CA VAL A 52 2.35 4.45 5.52
C VAL A 52 1.55 5.75 5.61
N ALA A 53 0.43 5.82 4.90
CA ALA A 53 -0.61 6.81 5.12
C ALA A 53 -1.94 6.09 5.37
N ILE A 54 -2.70 6.57 6.36
CA ILE A 54 -3.99 6.03 6.75
C ILE A 54 -5.02 7.14 6.65
N PHE A 55 -6.18 6.80 6.10
CA PHE A 55 -7.35 7.65 6.03
C PHE A 55 -8.51 6.87 6.60
N ASP A 56 -9.24 7.43 7.54
CA ASP A 56 -10.35 6.72 8.16
C ASP A 56 -11.51 7.66 8.49
N THR A 57 -12.65 7.05 8.73
CA THR A 57 -13.82 7.69 9.31
C THR A 57 -14.22 7.00 10.61
N TYR A 58 -13.28 6.31 11.28
CA TYR A 58 -13.57 5.56 12.50
C TYR A 58 -13.99 6.51 13.64
N PRO A 59 -14.61 5.98 14.70
CA PRO A 59 -14.97 6.78 15.88
C PRO A 59 -13.76 7.55 16.44
N ASP A 60 -14.01 8.75 16.92
CA ASP A 60 -12.98 9.62 17.50
C ASP A 60 -12.18 8.88 18.59
N GLY A 61 -10.86 9.02 18.56
CA GLY A 61 -9.93 8.35 19.49
C GLY A 61 -9.62 6.89 19.18
N TRP A 62 -10.34 6.22 18.27
CA TRP A 62 -10.06 4.81 17.94
C TRP A 62 -8.66 4.61 17.36
N MET A 63 -8.26 5.44 16.39
CA MET A 63 -6.95 5.30 15.74
C MET A 63 -5.78 5.67 16.66
N GLU A 64 -5.99 6.59 17.61
CA GLU A 64 -5.00 6.90 18.64
C GLU A 64 -4.79 5.68 19.54
N HIS A 65 -5.87 5.09 20.04
CA HIS A 65 -5.82 3.84 20.82
C HIS A 65 -5.16 2.70 20.04
N TYR A 66 -5.51 2.53 18.76
CA TYR A 66 -4.91 1.51 17.89
C TYR A 66 -3.38 1.65 17.79
N GLN A 67 -2.89 2.89 17.71
CA GLN A 67 -1.46 3.20 17.67
C GLN A 67 -0.79 3.00 19.03
N GLU A 68 -1.38 3.49 20.12
CA GLU A 68 -0.85 3.35 21.48
C GLU A 68 -0.65 1.88 21.88
N GLN A 69 -1.60 1.02 21.49
CA GLN A 69 -1.55 -0.41 21.76
C GLN A 69 -0.73 -1.21 20.74
N ASN A 70 -0.17 -0.56 19.71
CA ASN A 70 0.56 -1.19 18.61
C ASN A 70 -0.22 -2.34 17.94
N TYR A 71 -1.52 -2.17 17.73
CA TYR A 71 -2.36 -3.23 17.19
C TYR A 71 -1.98 -3.68 15.78
N ILE A 72 -1.25 -2.84 15.04
CA ILE A 72 -0.71 -3.20 13.72
C ILE A 72 0.07 -4.52 13.71
N ASP A 73 0.74 -4.87 14.82
CA ASP A 73 1.56 -6.08 14.94
C ASP A 73 0.72 -7.36 15.08
N ILE A 74 -0.51 -7.23 15.60
CA ILE A 74 -1.43 -8.35 15.84
C ILE A 74 -2.65 -8.35 14.90
N ASP A 75 -2.81 -7.30 14.10
CA ASP A 75 -3.94 -7.15 13.16
C ASP A 75 -3.84 -8.19 12.03
N SER A 76 -4.72 -9.19 12.12
CA SER A 76 -4.82 -10.23 11.11
C SER A 76 -5.24 -9.69 9.75
N THR A 77 -6.02 -8.62 9.67
CA THR A 77 -6.45 -8.08 8.37
C THR A 77 -5.29 -7.46 7.59
N VAL A 78 -4.38 -6.79 8.28
CA VAL A 78 -3.18 -6.21 7.68
C VAL A 78 -2.19 -7.30 7.27
N ARG A 79 -1.93 -8.26 8.16
CA ARG A 79 -1.03 -9.38 7.87
C ARG A 79 -1.54 -10.24 6.72
N ASP A 80 -2.80 -10.66 6.77
CA ASP A 80 -3.37 -11.57 5.77
C ASP A 80 -3.58 -10.82 4.44
N GLY A 81 -3.92 -9.52 4.48
CA GLY A 81 -4.05 -8.66 3.30
C GLY A 81 -2.73 -8.45 2.57
N ALA A 82 -1.60 -8.41 3.30
CA ALA A 82 -0.27 -8.34 2.70
C ALA A 82 0.15 -9.65 1.99
N LEU A 83 -0.60 -10.74 2.15
CA LEU A 83 -0.28 -12.06 1.59
C LEU A 83 -1.36 -12.61 0.66
N SER A 84 -2.52 -11.97 0.57
CA SER A 84 -3.67 -12.45 -0.20
C SER A 84 -4.45 -11.32 -0.84
N THR A 85 -5.14 -11.60 -1.94
CA THR A 85 -6.12 -10.72 -2.60
C THR A 85 -7.57 -11.12 -2.32
N ASN A 86 -7.80 -12.12 -1.48
CA ASN A 86 -9.13 -12.56 -1.12
C ASN A 86 -9.82 -11.55 -0.18
N LEU A 87 -11.15 -11.55 -0.18
CA LEU A 87 -11.91 -10.79 0.80
C LEU A 87 -11.62 -11.34 2.21
N ILE A 88 -11.18 -10.47 3.10
CA ILE A 88 -10.93 -10.81 4.49
C ILE A 88 -12.14 -10.38 5.29
N VAL A 89 -12.77 -11.33 5.98
CA VAL A 89 -13.85 -11.02 6.93
C VAL A 89 -13.23 -10.86 8.30
N TRP A 90 -13.60 -9.80 9.00
CA TRP A 90 -13.12 -9.58 10.37
C TRP A 90 -13.53 -10.75 11.28
N PRO A 91 -12.70 -11.15 12.25
CA PRO A 91 -13.02 -12.29 13.11
C PRO A 91 -14.29 -12.07 13.94
N ASP A 92 -15.21 -13.04 13.90
CA ASP A 92 -16.38 -13.08 14.78
C ASP A 92 -15.98 -13.07 16.26
N ALA A 93 -16.86 -12.61 17.15
CA ALA A 93 -16.61 -12.52 18.59
C ALA A 93 -16.04 -13.81 19.20
N ASP A 94 -16.56 -14.98 18.80
CA ASP A 94 -16.14 -16.29 19.31
C ASP A 94 -14.70 -16.64 18.92
N LYS A 95 -14.26 -16.25 17.72
CA LYS A 95 -12.88 -16.45 17.23
C LYS A 95 -11.95 -15.33 17.65
N ALA A 96 -12.50 -14.15 17.90
CA ALA A 96 -11.81 -12.95 18.29
C ALA A 96 -11.50 -12.88 19.79
N GLY A 97 -12.12 -13.73 20.63
CA GLY A 97 -12.00 -13.68 22.10
C GLY A 97 -10.58 -13.80 22.67
N ALA A 98 -9.58 -14.12 21.85
CA ALA A 98 -8.17 -14.12 22.24
C ALA A 98 -7.39 -12.84 21.86
N SER A 99 -7.93 -11.98 20.99
CA SER A 99 -7.23 -10.79 20.50
C SER A 99 -7.80 -9.50 21.12
N PRO A 100 -6.96 -8.71 21.83
CA PRO A 100 -7.42 -7.46 22.44
C PRO A 100 -7.91 -6.44 21.40
N LEU A 101 -7.30 -6.42 20.21
CA LEU A 101 -7.71 -5.53 19.10
C LEU A 101 -9.19 -5.65 18.79
N TRP A 102 -9.70 -6.87 18.61
CA TRP A 102 -11.08 -7.08 18.17
C TRP A 102 -12.08 -6.88 19.30
N ALA A 103 -11.66 -7.07 20.55
CA ALA A 103 -12.48 -6.73 21.71
C ALA A 103 -12.68 -5.21 21.82
N ASP A 104 -11.59 -4.45 21.70
CA ASP A 104 -11.62 -2.99 21.79
C ASP A 104 -12.33 -2.37 20.58
N ALA A 105 -12.11 -2.91 19.39
CA ALA A 105 -12.80 -2.47 18.16
C ALA A 105 -14.32 -2.56 18.33
N ARG A 106 -14.81 -3.68 18.86
CA ARG A 106 -16.23 -3.88 19.18
C ARG A 106 -16.72 -2.88 20.23
N ALA A 107 -15.95 -2.63 21.28
CA ALA A 107 -16.30 -1.67 22.32
C ALA A 107 -16.45 -0.24 21.76
N SER A 108 -15.70 0.10 20.72
CA SER A 108 -15.82 1.36 19.96
C SER A 108 -16.89 1.34 18.86
N GLY A 109 -17.64 0.24 18.67
CA GLY A 109 -18.70 0.13 17.66
C GLY A 109 -18.24 -0.40 16.29
N LEU A 110 -16.97 -0.78 16.15
CA LEU A 110 -16.41 -1.45 14.98
C LEU A 110 -16.62 -2.96 15.10
N ALA A 111 -17.89 -3.38 15.04
CA ALA A 111 -18.28 -4.71 15.44
C ALA A 111 -18.02 -5.79 14.38
N VAL A 112 -18.39 -5.49 13.13
CA VAL A 112 -18.18 -6.36 11.98
C VAL A 112 -17.64 -5.55 10.81
N GLY A 113 -16.82 -6.20 9.99
CA GLY A 113 -16.22 -5.54 8.84
C GLY A 113 -15.60 -6.53 7.87
N VAL A 114 -15.19 -5.98 6.74
CA VAL A 114 -14.38 -6.67 5.75
C VAL A 114 -13.19 -5.81 5.38
N ALA A 115 -12.11 -6.47 4.97
CA ALA A 115 -10.93 -5.82 4.43
C ALA A 115 -10.58 -6.43 3.07
N GLN A 116 -10.18 -5.58 2.14
CA GLN A 116 -9.81 -5.96 0.79
C GLN A 116 -8.48 -5.29 0.45
N SER A 117 -7.51 -6.14 0.11
CA SER A 117 -6.20 -5.69 -0.33
C SER A 117 -6.21 -5.26 -1.80
N SER A 118 -5.25 -4.41 -2.14
CA SER A 118 -4.96 -3.97 -3.50
C SER A 118 -3.46 -3.75 -3.64
N TRP A 119 -2.96 -3.92 -4.86
CA TRP A 119 -1.54 -3.78 -5.16
C TRP A 119 -1.40 -2.95 -6.43
N ALA A 120 -0.45 -2.02 -6.42
CA ALA A 120 -0.09 -1.22 -7.58
C ALA A 120 1.38 -1.45 -7.95
N ALA A 121 1.81 -0.79 -9.03
CA ALA A 121 3.20 -0.80 -9.44
C ALA A 121 4.15 -0.49 -8.27
N ARG A 122 5.38 -1.00 -8.35
CA ARG A 122 6.46 -0.65 -7.41
C ARG A 122 6.22 -1.10 -5.96
N GLY A 123 5.43 -2.15 -5.78
CA GLY A 123 5.18 -2.78 -4.48
C GLY A 123 4.31 -1.96 -3.54
N ALA A 124 3.64 -0.92 -4.05
CA ALA A 124 2.65 -0.18 -3.28
C ALA A 124 1.49 -1.11 -2.91
N PHE A 125 1.19 -1.17 -1.62
CA PHE A 125 0.17 -2.03 -1.02
C PHE A 125 -0.93 -1.15 -0.44
N GLY A 126 -2.18 -1.45 -0.77
CA GLY A 126 -3.37 -0.81 -0.23
C GLY A 126 -4.23 -1.81 0.53
N LEU A 127 -4.87 -1.34 1.59
CA LEU A 127 -5.89 -2.09 2.32
C LEU A 127 -7.10 -1.18 2.55
N LEU A 128 -8.21 -1.52 1.92
CA LEU A 128 -9.50 -0.90 2.18
C LEU A 128 -10.25 -1.76 3.19
N SER A 129 -10.64 -1.18 4.32
CA SER A 129 -11.49 -1.82 5.31
C SER A 129 -12.75 -1.02 5.56
N ILE A 130 -13.89 -1.71 5.57
CA ILE A 130 -15.19 -1.12 5.84
C ILE A 130 -15.85 -1.87 6.99
N ALA A 131 -16.45 -1.14 7.91
CA ALA A 131 -17.01 -1.68 9.14
C ALA A 131 -18.33 -1.01 9.50
N ARG A 132 -19.13 -1.69 10.33
CA ARG A 132 -20.41 -1.18 10.84
C ARG A 132 -20.76 -1.80 12.17
N HIS A 133 -21.70 -1.19 12.86
CA HIS A 133 -22.33 -1.78 14.02
C HIS A 133 -23.41 -2.80 13.60
N ALA A 134 -23.11 -4.10 13.69
CA ALA A 134 -24.06 -5.19 13.45
C ALA A 134 -23.59 -6.48 14.15
N ASP A 135 -24.46 -7.49 14.24
CA ASP A 135 -24.16 -8.76 14.90
C ASP A 135 -23.20 -9.65 14.09
N ARG A 136 -23.47 -9.83 12.79
CA ARG A 136 -22.66 -10.67 11.88
C ARG A 136 -22.93 -10.35 10.41
N LEU A 137 -21.99 -10.73 9.55
CA LEU A 137 -22.18 -10.79 8.10
C LEU A 137 -22.68 -12.19 7.69
N THR A 138 -23.70 -12.26 6.83
CA THR A 138 -24.18 -13.55 6.32
C THR A 138 -23.30 -14.05 5.16
N SER A 139 -23.25 -15.36 4.89
CA SER A 139 -22.50 -15.89 3.75
C SER A 139 -22.97 -15.32 2.40
N ALA A 140 -24.29 -15.07 2.26
CA ALA A 140 -24.85 -14.45 1.06
C ALA A 140 -24.35 -13.01 0.89
N GLU A 141 -24.29 -12.24 1.98
CA GLU A 141 -23.76 -10.88 1.98
C GLU A 141 -22.26 -10.87 1.66
N ILE A 142 -21.47 -11.75 2.27
CA ILE A 142 -20.02 -11.89 1.99
C ILE A 142 -19.78 -12.18 0.49
N ASN A 143 -20.58 -13.07 -0.10
CA ASN A 143 -20.48 -13.39 -1.52
C ASN A 143 -20.78 -12.18 -2.41
N MET A 144 -21.78 -11.36 -2.06
CA MET A 144 -22.08 -10.12 -2.79
C MET A 144 -20.96 -9.08 -2.61
N LEU A 145 -20.43 -8.95 -1.39
CA LEU A 145 -19.38 -7.99 -1.06
C LEU A 145 -18.07 -8.31 -1.78
N THR A 146 -17.72 -9.58 -1.98
CA THR A 146 -16.45 -10.00 -2.60
C THR A 146 -16.14 -9.21 -3.88
N LEU A 147 -17.06 -9.18 -4.85
CA LEU A 147 -16.83 -8.43 -6.09
C LEU A 147 -16.87 -6.92 -5.85
N GLN A 148 -17.77 -6.47 -4.98
CA GLN A 148 -18.00 -5.04 -4.76
C GLN A 148 -16.81 -4.35 -4.09
N THR A 149 -16.27 -4.97 -3.04
CA THR A 149 -15.10 -4.47 -2.31
C THR A 149 -13.84 -4.68 -3.12
N ASN A 150 -13.70 -5.76 -3.88
CA ASN A 150 -12.55 -5.95 -4.78
C ASN A 150 -12.45 -4.82 -5.80
N TRP A 151 -13.55 -4.50 -6.49
CA TRP A 151 -13.57 -3.37 -7.40
C TRP A 151 -13.26 -2.05 -6.68
N LEU A 152 -13.90 -1.82 -5.53
CA LEU A 152 -13.78 -0.55 -4.80
C LEU A 152 -12.36 -0.34 -4.31
N ALA A 153 -11.74 -1.36 -3.74
CA ALA A 153 -10.38 -1.32 -3.25
C ALA A 153 -9.39 -1.07 -4.39
N ASN A 154 -9.50 -1.78 -5.51
CA ASN A 154 -8.56 -1.62 -6.63
C ASN A 154 -8.69 -0.25 -7.32
N LEU A 155 -9.92 0.24 -7.52
CA LEU A 155 -10.12 1.58 -8.06
C LEU A 155 -9.61 2.65 -7.10
N SER A 156 -9.96 2.54 -5.82
CA SER A 156 -9.47 3.45 -4.77
C SER A 156 -7.95 3.47 -4.74
N HIS A 157 -7.32 2.29 -4.78
CA HIS A 157 -5.88 2.16 -4.73
C HIS A 157 -5.19 2.73 -5.97
N ALA A 158 -5.73 2.51 -7.17
CA ALA A 158 -5.20 3.08 -8.40
C ALA A 158 -5.18 4.62 -8.37
N LEU A 159 -6.28 5.23 -7.92
CA LEU A 159 -6.40 6.69 -7.84
C LEU A 159 -5.60 7.28 -6.68
N MET A 160 -5.70 6.69 -5.48
CA MET A 160 -4.93 7.12 -4.30
C MET A 160 -3.42 7.01 -4.53
N SER A 161 -2.96 5.99 -5.28
CA SER A 161 -1.54 5.85 -5.60
C SER A 161 -1.01 7.03 -6.41
N GLY A 162 -1.83 7.64 -7.28
CA GLY A 162 -1.45 8.84 -8.04
C GLY A 162 -1.11 10.03 -7.14
N PHE A 163 -1.83 10.20 -6.03
CA PHE A 163 -1.56 11.25 -5.05
C PHE A 163 -0.48 10.87 -4.04
N MET A 164 -0.48 9.62 -3.57
CA MET A 164 0.27 9.22 -2.39
C MET A 164 1.65 8.68 -2.70
N VAL A 165 1.85 7.94 -3.79
CA VAL A 165 3.17 7.37 -4.12
C VAL A 165 4.23 8.47 -4.32
N PRO A 166 3.95 9.59 -5.02
CA PRO A 166 4.94 10.67 -5.13
C PRO A 166 5.33 11.30 -3.78
N LYS A 167 4.42 11.30 -2.79
CA LYS A 167 4.67 11.83 -1.44
C LYS A 167 5.44 10.83 -0.57
N LEU A 168 5.14 9.54 -0.70
CA LEU A 168 5.69 8.48 0.15
C LEU A 168 6.99 7.86 -0.39
N ALA A 169 7.22 7.91 -1.71
CA ALA A 169 8.39 7.32 -2.38
C ALA A 169 8.99 8.33 -3.39
N PRO A 170 9.62 9.41 -2.92
CA PRO A 170 10.18 10.46 -3.79
C PRO A 170 11.23 9.95 -4.79
N GLU A 171 11.93 8.86 -4.47
CA GLU A 171 12.88 8.18 -5.36
C GLU A 171 12.25 7.69 -6.68
N ALA A 172 10.92 7.50 -6.71
CA ALA A 172 10.20 7.12 -7.93
C ALA A 172 10.28 8.17 -9.05
N ASN A 173 10.68 9.41 -8.74
CA ASN A 173 10.84 10.50 -9.71
C ASN A 173 12.30 10.67 -10.18
N VAL A 174 13.25 9.87 -9.67
CA VAL A 174 14.66 9.98 -10.03
C VAL A 174 14.89 9.45 -11.44
N VAL A 175 15.63 10.19 -12.25
CA VAL A 175 16.02 9.76 -13.60
C VAL A 175 17.49 9.36 -13.63
N LEU A 176 17.74 8.08 -13.87
CA LEU A 176 19.08 7.56 -14.16
C LEU A 176 19.39 7.71 -15.66
N THR A 177 20.67 7.87 -15.99
CA THR A 177 21.14 7.75 -17.39
C THR A 177 21.12 6.28 -17.83
N ALA A 178 21.19 6.02 -19.14
CA ALA A 178 21.29 4.65 -19.65
C ALA A 178 22.50 3.91 -19.06
N ARG A 179 23.66 4.58 -18.97
CA ARG A 179 24.89 4.00 -18.42
C ARG A 179 24.81 3.74 -16.92
N GLU A 180 24.18 4.63 -16.17
CA GLU A 180 23.94 4.42 -14.74
C GLU A 180 23.00 3.23 -14.50
N ARG A 181 21.95 3.07 -15.32
CA ARG A 181 21.08 1.88 -15.27
C ARG A 181 21.87 0.60 -15.53
N GLU A 182 22.67 0.55 -16.60
CA GLU A 182 23.51 -0.63 -16.92
C GLU A 182 24.44 -1.01 -15.76
N VAL A 183 25.15 -0.03 -15.20
CA VAL A 183 26.03 -0.24 -14.04
C VAL A 183 25.24 -0.76 -12.84
N LEU A 184 24.06 -0.20 -12.59
CA LEU A 184 23.23 -0.60 -11.45
C LEU A 184 22.60 -1.99 -11.62
N CYS A 185 22.20 -2.37 -12.83
CA CYS A 185 21.72 -3.73 -13.14
C CYS A 185 22.79 -4.77 -12.82
N TRP A 186 24.03 -4.59 -13.29
CA TRP A 186 25.12 -5.52 -12.96
C TRP A 186 25.49 -5.49 -11.48
N THR A 187 25.33 -4.35 -10.82
CA THR A 187 25.49 -4.24 -9.36
C THR A 187 24.42 -5.07 -8.63
N ALA A 188 23.18 -5.08 -9.12
CA ALA A 188 22.09 -5.88 -8.58
C ALA A 188 22.33 -7.39 -8.75
N GLU A 189 22.98 -7.80 -9.85
CA GLU A 189 23.48 -9.17 -10.10
C GLU A 189 24.72 -9.55 -9.25
N GLY A 190 25.15 -8.67 -8.34
CA GLY A 190 26.26 -8.95 -7.43
C GLY A 190 27.66 -8.76 -8.03
N LYS A 191 27.80 -8.14 -9.20
CA LYS A 191 29.10 -7.89 -9.84
C LYS A 191 29.91 -6.82 -9.11
N THR A 192 31.22 -7.01 -9.07
CA THR A 192 32.21 -6.04 -8.58
C THR A 192 32.46 -4.95 -9.63
N ALA A 193 32.98 -3.79 -9.21
CA ALA A 193 33.28 -2.69 -10.14
C ALA A 193 34.29 -3.10 -11.24
N CYS A 194 35.23 -3.99 -10.90
CA CYS A 194 36.18 -4.56 -11.86
C CYS A 194 35.47 -5.44 -12.90
N GLU A 195 34.61 -6.37 -12.49
CA GLU A 195 33.82 -7.21 -13.41
C GLU A 195 32.88 -6.38 -14.28
N ILE A 196 32.21 -5.37 -13.71
CA ILE A 196 31.34 -4.46 -14.47
C ILE A 196 32.15 -3.70 -15.52
N GLY A 197 33.37 -3.27 -15.17
CA GLY A 197 34.27 -2.60 -16.11
C GLY A 197 34.64 -3.49 -17.29
N GLN A 198 34.92 -4.77 -17.04
CA GLN A 198 35.17 -5.77 -18.08
C GLN A 198 33.93 -5.99 -18.96
N ILE A 199 32.75 -6.14 -18.37
CA ILE A 199 31.49 -6.38 -19.11
C ILE A 199 31.12 -5.19 -20.00
N LEU A 200 31.23 -3.96 -19.47
CA LEU A 200 30.83 -2.74 -20.17
C LEU A 200 31.94 -2.08 -20.99
N ASN A 201 33.12 -2.71 -21.03
CA ASN A 201 34.35 -2.22 -21.67
C ASN A 201 34.74 -0.79 -21.24
N ILE A 202 34.78 -0.54 -19.93
CA ILE A 202 35.18 0.73 -19.30
C ILE A 202 36.10 0.49 -18.11
N SER A 203 36.81 1.51 -17.66
CA SER A 203 37.67 1.38 -16.48
C SER A 203 36.84 1.19 -15.19
N GLU A 204 37.39 0.47 -14.22
CA GLU A 204 36.80 0.35 -12.87
C GLU A 204 36.54 1.74 -12.24
N ARG A 205 37.45 2.70 -12.48
CA ARG A 205 37.28 4.10 -12.05
C ARG A 205 36.02 4.74 -12.64
N THR A 206 35.71 4.45 -13.91
CA THR A 206 34.49 4.94 -14.58
C THR A 206 33.24 4.29 -13.99
N VAL A 207 33.29 3.00 -13.64
CA VAL A 207 32.19 2.32 -12.94
C VAL A 207 31.93 2.99 -11.59
N ASN A 208 32.97 3.20 -10.79
CA ASN A 208 32.86 3.85 -9.48
C ASN A 208 32.32 5.30 -9.60
N PHE A 209 32.67 6.02 -10.67
CA PHE A 209 32.08 7.32 -10.97
C PHE A 209 30.56 7.23 -11.18
N HIS A 210 30.07 6.30 -12.00
CA HIS A 210 28.64 6.09 -12.19
C HIS A 210 27.93 5.67 -10.90
N VAL A 211 28.54 4.78 -10.10
CA VAL A 211 28.00 4.37 -8.79
C VAL A 211 27.83 5.58 -7.87
N ASN A 212 28.83 6.47 -7.76
CA ASN A 212 28.72 7.67 -6.93
C ASN A 212 27.57 8.58 -7.37
N ASN A 213 27.40 8.80 -8.68
CA ASN A 213 26.28 9.60 -9.20
C ASN A 213 24.93 8.94 -8.88
N ILE A 214 24.83 7.61 -8.96
CA ILE A 214 23.62 6.87 -8.59
C ILE A 214 23.30 7.05 -7.12
N LEU A 215 24.31 6.92 -6.23
CA LEU A 215 24.14 7.10 -4.80
C LEU A 215 23.62 8.49 -4.46
N GLU A 216 24.18 9.54 -5.07
CA GLU A 216 23.74 10.92 -4.90
C GLU A 216 22.30 11.10 -5.38
N LYS A 217 21.99 10.67 -6.61
CA LYS A 217 20.65 10.79 -7.19
C LYS A 217 19.56 10.06 -6.40
N LEU A 218 19.87 8.89 -5.84
CA LEU A 218 18.92 8.10 -5.05
C LEU A 218 18.92 8.44 -3.56
N GLY A 219 19.81 9.33 -3.11
CA GLY A 219 20.04 9.58 -1.68
C GLY A 219 20.37 8.29 -0.93
N ALA A 220 21.21 7.44 -1.51
CA ALA A 220 21.61 6.15 -0.96
C ALA A 220 23.01 6.24 -0.34
N THR A 221 23.22 5.56 0.80
CA THR A 221 24.50 5.55 1.51
C THR A 221 25.47 4.52 0.97
N ASN A 222 24.97 3.48 0.30
CA ASN A 222 25.79 2.42 -0.29
C ASN A 222 25.08 1.77 -1.49
N LYS A 223 25.85 0.99 -2.26
CA LYS A 223 25.37 0.32 -3.48
C LYS A 223 24.19 -0.62 -3.25
N VAL A 224 24.13 -1.29 -2.09
CA VAL A 224 23.03 -2.21 -1.74
C VAL A 224 21.73 -1.42 -1.57
N GLN A 225 21.77 -0.32 -0.82
CA GLN A 225 20.63 0.56 -0.66
C GLN A 225 20.20 1.19 -2.00
N ALA A 226 21.14 1.58 -2.86
CA ALA A 226 20.83 2.10 -4.19
C ALA A 226 20.11 1.06 -5.07
N VAL A 227 20.57 -0.20 -5.06
CA VAL A 227 19.89 -1.29 -5.78
C VAL A 227 18.47 -1.48 -5.24
N VAL A 228 18.29 -1.57 -3.92
CA VAL A 228 16.97 -1.74 -3.30
C VAL A 228 16.02 -0.59 -3.67
N LYS A 229 16.50 0.66 -3.59
CA LYS A 229 15.74 1.84 -4.01
C LYS A 229 15.38 1.80 -5.49
N ALA A 230 16.33 1.45 -6.35
CA ALA A 230 16.10 1.42 -7.79
C ALA A 230 15.11 0.34 -8.22
N ILE A 231 15.19 -0.87 -7.66
CA ILE A 231 14.20 -1.94 -7.92
C ILE A 231 12.83 -1.50 -7.40
N SER A 232 12.76 -1.01 -6.16
CA SER A 232 11.50 -0.53 -5.58
C SER A 232 10.88 0.61 -6.39
N ALA A 233 11.69 1.49 -6.97
CA ALA A 233 11.24 2.60 -7.79
C ALA A 233 11.00 2.23 -9.27
N GLY A 234 11.28 0.99 -9.68
CA GLY A 234 11.20 0.56 -11.08
C GLY A 234 12.19 1.25 -12.01
N LEU A 235 13.35 1.66 -11.50
CA LEU A 235 14.41 2.34 -12.26
C LEU A 235 15.35 1.36 -12.96
N ILE A 236 15.35 0.10 -12.52
CA ILE A 236 15.97 -1.02 -13.20
C ILE A 236 14.92 -2.13 -13.32
N ASP A 237 14.82 -2.72 -14.50
CA ASP A 237 13.82 -3.74 -14.78
C ASP A 237 14.23 -5.05 -14.11
N THR A 238 13.32 -5.61 -13.31
CA THR A 238 13.33 -7.02 -12.96
C THR A 238 12.49 -7.75 -14.01
N PRO A 239 13.04 -8.73 -14.75
CA PRO A 239 12.28 -9.46 -15.75
C PRO A 239 11.03 -10.15 -15.19
#